data_AF-A0A645HC86-F1
#
_entry.id   AF-A0A645HC86-F1
#
_cell.length_a   1.000
_cell.length_b   1.000
_cell.length_c   1.000
_cell.angle_alpha   90.00
_cell.angle_beta   90.00
_cell.angle_gamma   90.00
#
_symmetry.space_group_name_H-M   'P 1'
#
loop_
_entity.id
_entity.type
_entity.pdbx_description
1 polymer ?
#
loop_
_entity_poly.entity_id
_entity_poly.type
_entity_poly.pdbx_seq_one_letter_code
_entity_poly.pdbx_strand_id
1 'polypeptide(L)'
;MIIGEIRRFLRDNNMVRVSRSIRDLAYRSLCEKERLGAKLGREPTLSEICAELNCHFSSDQESTAYQGPKVTEADIASALDAIITPVSIYEPIYSDGGDSVYLSDQLSDEEAGMDSWTENIALAEAMKALGERERNILMLRFYADKTQTEVAREIGISQAQVSRLEKSALGRIKKQL
;
A
#
# COMPACT_ATOMS: atom_id res chain seq x y z
N MET A 1 4.78 -41.74 7.76
CA MET A 1 4.88 -40.43 8.46
C MET A 1 3.86 -39.44 7.88
N ILE A 2 2.57 -39.79 7.94
CA ILE A 2 1.50 -39.12 7.17
C ILE A 2 1.09 -37.78 7.80
N ILE A 3 1.03 -37.72 9.14
CA ILE A 3 0.53 -36.54 9.86
C ILE A 3 1.44 -35.31 9.71
N GLY A 4 2.75 -35.52 9.60
CA GLY A 4 3.71 -34.45 9.39
C GLY A 4 3.55 -33.77 8.03
N GLU A 5 3.28 -34.58 7.00
CA GLU A 5 3.08 -34.08 5.64
C GLU A 5 1.74 -33.34 5.50
N ILE A 6 0.68 -33.83 6.15
CA ILE A 6 -0.61 -33.12 6.22
C ILE A 6 -0.46 -31.76 6.91
N ARG A 7 0.22 -31.71 8.06
CA ARG A 7 0.49 -30.44 8.77
C ARG A 7 1.33 -29.48 7.93
N ARG A 8 2.30 -29.99 7.17
CA ARG A 8 3.11 -29.19 6.24
C ARG A 8 2.25 -28.60 5.12
N PHE A 9 1.43 -29.43 4.47
CA PHE A 9 0.55 -29.01 3.37
C PHE A 9 -0.46 -27.93 3.82
N LEU A 10 -1.16 -28.14 4.93
CA LEU A 10 -2.13 -27.18 5.47
C LEU A 10 -1.46 -25.88 5.92
N ARG A 11 -0.20 -25.93 6.37
CA ARG A 11 0.56 -24.76 6.74
C ARG A 11 1.02 -23.97 5.51
N ASP A 12 1.52 -24.63 4.49
CA ASP A 12 2.22 -23.97 3.39
C ASP A 12 1.25 -23.54 2.25
N ASN A 13 0.03 -24.10 2.19
CA ASN A 13 -1.01 -23.74 1.21
C ASN A 13 -2.12 -22.88 1.83
N ASN A 14 -1.82 -21.61 2.10
CA ASN A 14 -2.83 -20.60 2.40
C ASN A 14 -2.85 -19.53 1.29
N MET A 15 -3.97 -18.83 1.11
CA MET A 15 -4.15 -17.80 0.06
C MET A 15 -3.08 -16.71 0.16
N VAL A 16 -2.68 -16.36 1.39
CA VAL A 16 -1.59 -15.43 1.69
C VAL A 16 -0.48 -16.19 2.41
N ARG A 17 0.75 -16.05 1.90
CA ARG A 17 1.95 -16.62 2.54
C ARG A 17 2.43 -15.70 3.66
N VAL A 18 2.51 -16.25 4.87
CA VAL A 18 2.95 -15.54 6.07
C VAL A 18 4.20 -16.22 6.62
N SER A 19 5.13 -15.43 7.19
CA SER A 19 6.33 -15.98 7.81
C SER A 19 5.98 -16.88 9.01
N ARG A 20 6.83 -17.87 9.29
CA ARG A 20 6.60 -18.81 10.40
C ARG A 20 6.56 -18.12 11.75
N SER A 21 7.51 -17.20 11.99
CA SER A 21 7.61 -16.46 13.27
C SER A 21 6.33 -15.68 13.59
N ILE A 22 5.77 -15.00 12.58
CA ILE A 22 4.53 -14.22 12.74
C ILE A 22 3.35 -15.14 13.04
N ARG A 23 3.26 -16.28 12.34
CA ARG A 23 2.19 -17.24 12.56
C ARG A 23 2.26 -17.93 13.92
N ASP A 24 3.46 -18.32 14.35
CA ASP A 24 3.67 -18.92 15.67
C ASP A 24 3.32 -17.92 16.78
N LEU A 25 3.68 -16.64 16.60
CA LEU A 25 3.27 -15.56 17.49
C LEU A 25 1.75 -15.39 17.52
N ALA A 26 1.07 -15.43 16.37
CA ALA A 26 -0.38 -15.31 16.27
C ALA A 26 -1.10 -16.46 17.00
N TYR A 27 -0.67 -17.71 16.79
CA TYR A 27 -1.25 -18.87 17.48
C TYR A 27 -1.04 -18.81 18.99
N ARG A 28 0.16 -18.42 19.45
CA ARG A 28 0.41 -18.24 20.89
C ARG A 28 -0.47 -17.14 21.48
N SER A 29 -0.62 -16.03 20.75
CA SER A 29 -1.49 -14.92 21.17
C SER A 29 -2.95 -15.35 21.28
N LEU A 30 -3.45 -16.20 20.36
CA LEU A 30 -4.79 -16.78 20.43
C LEU A 30 -4.97 -17.67 21.67
N CYS A 31 -4.02 -18.55 21.96
CA CYS A 31 -4.07 -19.41 23.14
C CYS A 31 -4.11 -18.59 24.45
N GLU A 32 -3.25 -17.57 24.57
CA GLU A 32 -3.28 -16.71 25.77
C GLU A 32 -4.54 -15.85 25.83
N LYS A 33 -5.07 -15.40 24.69
CA LYS A 33 -6.36 -14.69 24.63
C LYS A 33 -7.50 -15.55 25.21
N GLU A 34 -7.59 -16.82 24.81
CA GLU A 34 -8.60 -17.75 25.34
C GLU A 34 -8.40 -18.03 26.83
N ARG A 35 -7.16 -18.27 27.25
CA ARG A 35 -6.82 -18.57 28.64
C ARG A 35 -7.10 -17.39 29.57
N LEU A 36 -6.72 -16.18 29.17
CA LEU A 36 -7.01 -14.96 29.91
C LEU A 36 -8.50 -14.65 29.90
N GLY A 37 -9.20 -14.88 28.78
CA GLY A 37 -10.65 -14.76 28.69
C GLY A 37 -11.37 -15.65 29.70
N ALA A 38 -10.94 -16.91 29.83
CA ALA A 38 -11.49 -17.84 30.80
C ALA A 38 -11.20 -17.44 32.27
N LYS A 39 -10.03 -16.86 32.55
CA LYS A 39 -9.65 -16.40 33.90
C LYS A 39 -10.35 -15.11 34.33
N LEU A 40 -10.47 -14.15 33.41
CA LEU A 40 -10.96 -12.79 33.69
C LEU A 40 -12.48 -12.67 33.55
N GLY A 41 -13.13 -13.61 32.85
CA GLY A 41 -14.57 -13.55 32.55
C GLY A 41 -14.96 -12.40 31.61
N ARG A 42 -13.98 -11.83 30.90
CA ARG A 42 -14.13 -10.77 29.89
C ARG A 42 -13.08 -10.95 28.79
N GLU A 43 -13.24 -10.25 27.67
CA GLU A 43 -12.18 -10.21 26.66
C GLU A 43 -10.91 -9.53 27.24
N PRO A 44 -9.73 -10.16 27.09
CA PRO A 44 -8.47 -9.58 27.55
C PRO A 44 -7.98 -8.51 26.57
N THR A 45 -7.27 -7.52 27.09
CA THR A 45 -6.67 -6.44 26.28
C THR A 45 -5.37 -6.89 25.62
N LEU A 46 -4.93 -6.21 24.55
CA LEU A 46 -3.65 -6.49 23.90
C LEU A 46 -2.47 -6.34 24.88
N SER A 47 -2.51 -5.37 25.79
CA SER A 47 -1.49 -5.19 26.83
C SER A 47 -1.42 -6.36 27.80
N GLU A 48 -2.57 -6.94 28.17
CA GLU A 48 -2.65 -8.11 29.05
C GLU A 48 -2.07 -9.36 28.38
N ILE A 49 -2.41 -9.58 27.10
CA ILE A 49 -1.86 -10.68 26.30
C ILE A 49 -0.35 -10.50 26.12
N CYS A 50 0.10 -9.28 25.84
CA CYS A 50 1.50 -8.92 25.68
C CYS A 50 2.31 -9.19 26.96
N ALA A 51 1.77 -8.79 28.12
CA ALA A 51 2.38 -9.05 29.41
C ALA A 51 2.51 -10.55 29.69
N GLU A 52 1.45 -11.33 29.49
CA GLU A 52 1.44 -12.78 29.74
C GLU A 52 2.41 -13.52 28.80
N LEU A 53 2.43 -13.18 27.51
CA LEU A 53 3.36 -13.76 26.54
C LEU A 53 4.82 -13.50 26.94
N ASN A 54 5.15 -12.26 27.35
CA ASN A 54 6.49 -11.88 27.80
C ASN A 54 6.90 -12.55 29.13
N CYS A 55 5.95 -12.84 30.02
CA CYS A 55 6.20 -13.61 31.25
C CYS A 55 6.54 -15.08 30.94
N HIS A 56 5.86 -15.70 29.97
CA HIS A 56 6.15 -17.08 29.55
C HIS A 56 7.54 -17.25 28.94
N PHE A 57 8.04 -16.26 28.18
CA PHE A 57 9.43 -16.30 27.67
C PHE A 57 10.51 -16.29 28.77
N SER A 58 10.17 -15.89 29.99
CA SER A 58 11.12 -15.80 31.10
C SER A 58 11.14 -17.02 32.04
N SER A 59 10.20 -17.97 31.89
CA SER A 59 10.00 -19.08 32.83
C SER A 59 10.45 -20.46 32.32
N ASP A 60 10.75 -20.61 31.04
CA ASP A 60 11.32 -21.83 30.45
C ASP A 60 12.86 -21.86 30.64
N GLN A 61 13.29 -22.20 31.85
CA GLN A 61 14.59 -22.74 32.31
C GLN A 61 15.90 -22.49 31.51
N GLU A 62 16.84 -21.84 32.20
CA GLU A 62 18.22 -22.31 32.45
C GLU A 62 19.02 -22.91 31.27
N SER A 63 19.47 -22.08 30.35
CA SER A 63 20.84 -22.09 29.80
C SER A 63 20.86 -21.22 28.55
N THR A 64 21.93 -20.43 28.42
CA THR A 64 22.21 -19.47 27.35
C THR A 64 21.32 -18.22 27.31
N ALA A 65 22.03 -17.09 27.42
CA ALA A 65 21.58 -15.73 27.20
C ALA A 65 20.90 -15.54 25.83
N TYR A 66 19.66 -15.99 25.68
CA TYR A 66 18.82 -15.65 24.55
C TYR A 66 17.82 -14.59 24.97
N GLN A 67 18.31 -13.35 24.94
CA GLN A 67 17.52 -12.14 25.10
C GLN A 67 16.77 -11.90 23.79
N GLY A 68 15.77 -12.73 23.52
CA GLY A 68 14.89 -12.57 22.37
C GLY A 68 14.19 -11.20 22.42
N PRO A 69 13.78 -10.63 21.27
CA PRO A 69 13.08 -9.36 21.24
C PRO A 69 11.79 -9.46 22.05
N LYS A 70 11.58 -8.51 22.97
CA LYS A 70 10.30 -8.37 23.68
C LYS A 70 9.21 -8.19 22.63
N VAL A 71 8.19 -9.03 22.72
CA VAL A 71 7.02 -8.90 21.86
C VAL A 71 6.29 -7.62 22.26
N THR A 72 6.00 -6.76 21.30
CA THR A 72 5.20 -5.54 21.50
C THR A 72 3.74 -5.79 21.16
N GLU A 73 2.86 -4.90 21.61
CA GLU A 73 1.44 -4.94 21.23
C GLU A 73 1.25 -4.81 19.71
N ALA A 74 2.09 -4.03 19.04
CA ALA A 74 2.07 -3.87 17.60
C ALA A 74 2.44 -5.17 16.85
N ASP A 75 3.40 -5.94 17.38
CA ASP A 75 3.76 -7.23 16.82
C ASP A 75 2.63 -8.25 16.96
N ILE A 76 1.92 -8.24 18.10
CA ILE A 76 0.75 -9.10 18.34
C ILE A 76 -0.38 -8.72 17.41
N ALA A 77 -0.72 -7.43 17.30
CA ALA A 77 -1.75 -6.96 16.40
C ALA A 77 -1.45 -7.35 14.95
N SER A 78 -0.23 -7.08 14.48
CA SER A 78 0.22 -7.45 13.12
C SER A 78 0.17 -8.96 12.89
N ALA A 79 0.51 -9.76 13.91
CA ALA A 79 0.47 -11.21 13.82
C ALA A 79 -0.95 -11.78 13.76
N LEU A 80 -1.87 -11.22 14.56
CA LEU A 80 -3.28 -11.59 14.52
C LEU A 80 -3.91 -11.19 13.18
N ASP A 81 -3.58 -10.02 12.64
CA ASP A 81 -4.05 -9.59 11.32
C ASP A 81 -3.54 -10.50 10.20
N ALA A 82 -2.29 -10.95 10.30
CA ALA A 82 -1.68 -11.80 9.28
C ALA A 82 -2.34 -13.18 9.13
N ILE A 83 -3.07 -13.67 10.14
CA ILE A 83 -3.76 -14.96 10.08
C ILE A 83 -5.24 -14.84 9.69
N ILE A 84 -5.75 -13.62 9.47
CA ILE A 84 -7.12 -13.40 9.00
C ILE A 84 -7.29 -14.03 7.62
N THR A 85 -8.38 -14.77 7.44
CA THR A 85 -8.71 -15.36 6.13
C THR A 85 -9.31 -14.27 5.24
N PRO A 86 -8.81 -14.07 4.01
CA PRO A 86 -9.37 -13.10 3.08
C PRO A 86 -10.85 -13.37 2.81
N VAL A 87 -11.64 -12.31 2.75
CA VAL A 87 -13.06 -12.36 2.36
C VAL A 87 -13.15 -12.36 0.83
N SER A 88 -14.14 -13.05 0.28
CA SER A 88 -14.37 -13.06 -1.17
C SER A 88 -14.98 -11.73 -1.61
N ILE A 89 -14.45 -11.12 -2.67
CA ILE A 89 -15.09 -9.93 -3.28
C ILE A 89 -16.44 -10.25 -3.92
N TYR A 90 -16.74 -11.52 -4.17
CA TYR A 90 -18.02 -12.00 -4.67
C TYR A 90 -18.98 -12.43 -3.56
N GLU A 91 -18.68 -12.07 -2.31
CA GLU A 91 -19.59 -12.30 -1.20
C GLU A 91 -20.71 -11.25 -1.20
N PRO A 92 -22.00 -11.65 -1.14
CA PRO A 92 -23.11 -10.72 -1.09
C PRO A 92 -23.17 -10.04 0.28
N ILE A 93 -23.13 -8.72 0.31
CA ILE A 93 -23.19 -7.91 1.53
C ILE A 93 -24.60 -7.41 1.85
N TYR A 94 -25.49 -7.42 0.85
CA TYR A 94 -26.90 -7.11 1.00
C TYR A 94 -27.73 -7.91 -0.01
N SER A 95 -28.84 -8.45 0.45
CA SER A 95 -29.80 -9.18 -0.38
C SER A 95 -31.21 -8.87 0.11
N ASP A 96 -31.98 -8.11 -0.67
CA ASP A 96 -33.39 -7.85 -0.40
C ASP A 96 -34.21 -8.08 -1.67
N GLY A 97 -34.62 -9.34 -1.87
CA GLY A 97 -35.61 -9.77 -2.87
C GLY A 97 -35.26 -9.54 -4.36
N GLY A 98 -34.21 -8.78 -4.68
CA GLY A 98 -33.70 -8.49 -6.02
C GLY A 98 -32.22 -8.87 -6.17
N ASP A 99 -31.51 -8.17 -7.05
CA ASP A 99 -30.07 -8.41 -7.27
C ASP A 99 -29.28 -8.14 -5.98
N SER A 100 -28.43 -9.10 -5.60
CA SER A 100 -27.56 -8.97 -4.45
C SER A 100 -26.45 -7.97 -4.73
N VAL A 101 -26.18 -7.10 -3.75
CA VAL A 101 -25.00 -6.23 -3.79
C VAL A 101 -23.82 -7.03 -3.30
N TYR A 102 -22.76 -7.10 -4.09
CA TYR A 102 -21.53 -7.79 -3.77
C TYR A 102 -20.49 -6.83 -3.19
N LEU A 103 -19.52 -7.35 -2.43
CA LEU A 103 -18.40 -6.55 -1.95
C LEU A 103 -17.63 -5.87 -3.10
N SER A 104 -17.57 -6.52 -4.28
CA SER A 104 -16.99 -5.98 -5.50
C SER A 104 -17.62 -4.68 -5.96
N ASP A 105 -18.92 -4.48 -5.71
CA ASP A 105 -19.66 -3.32 -6.18
C ASP A 105 -19.33 -2.05 -5.39
N GLN A 106 -18.71 -2.21 -4.21
CA GLN A 106 -18.29 -1.11 -3.35
C GLN A 106 -16.81 -0.75 -3.50
N LEU A 107 -16.03 -1.56 -4.23
CA LEU A 107 -14.62 -1.28 -4.46
C LEU A 107 -14.49 -0.13 -5.47
N SER A 108 -14.05 1.03 -4.99
CA SER A 108 -13.65 2.14 -5.85
C SER A 108 -12.32 1.81 -6.53
N ASP A 109 -12.23 2.10 -7.82
CA ASP A 109 -10.97 2.09 -8.55
C ASP A 109 -10.33 3.48 -8.46
N GLU A 110 -9.38 3.65 -7.54
CA GLU A 110 -8.61 4.90 -7.41
C GLU A 110 -7.59 5.08 -8.55
N GLU A 111 -7.25 4.00 -9.28
CA GLU A 111 -6.34 4.03 -10.44
C GLU A 111 -7.07 4.23 -11.76
N ALA A 112 -8.40 4.24 -11.77
CA ALA A 112 -9.20 4.66 -12.90
C ALA A 112 -8.98 6.16 -13.11
N GLY A 113 -7.87 6.51 -13.75
CA GLY A 113 -7.36 7.85 -13.97
C GLY A 113 -8.22 8.68 -14.91
N MET A 114 -9.55 8.64 -14.78
CA MET A 114 -10.48 9.53 -15.48
C MET A 114 -10.03 10.98 -15.34
N ASP A 115 -9.59 11.39 -14.15
CA ASP A 115 -8.99 12.71 -13.93
C ASP A 115 -7.74 12.92 -14.80
N SER A 116 -6.82 11.94 -14.83
CA SER A 116 -5.63 11.97 -15.69
C SER A 116 -5.97 12.01 -17.19
N TRP A 117 -7.01 11.32 -17.65
CA TRP A 117 -7.45 11.35 -19.04
C TRP A 117 -7.97 12.74 -19.43
N THR A 118 -8.81 13.34 -18.59
CA THR A 118 -9.32 14.69 -18.83
C THR A 118 -8.23 15.74 -18.82
N GLU A 119 -7.29 15.66 -17.87
CA GLU A 119 -6.13 16.56 -17.80
C GLU A 119 -5.22 16.41 -19.03
N ASN A 120 -4.96 15.18 -19.48
CA ASN A 120 -4.15 14.92 -20.67
C ASN A 120 -4.80 15.45 -21.94
N ILE A 121 -6.13 15.31 -22.09
CA ILE A 121 -6.87 15.86 -23.24
C ILE A 121 -6.81 17.39 -23.23
N ALA A 122 -7.09 18.01 -22.08
CA ALA A 122 -7.06 19.46 -21.93
C ALA A 122 -5.65 20.03 -22.19
N LEU A 123 -4.61 19.35 -21.69
CA LEU A 123 -3.21 19.71 -21.95
C LEU A 123 -2.87 19.57 -23.43
N ALA A 124 -3.27 18.47 -24.08
CA ALA A 124 -3.02 18.24 -25.50
C ALA A 124 -3.70 19.30 -26.37
N GLU A 125 -4.88 19.77 -26.00
CA GLU A 125 -5.57 20.87 -26.67
C GLU A 125 -4.86 22.21 -26.44
N ALA A 126 -4.45 22.50 -25.21
CA ALA A 126 -3.71 23.71 -24.88
C ALA A 126 -2.36 23.80 -25.62
N MET A 127 -1.69 22.66 -25.80
CA MET A 127 -0.44 22.56 -26.57
C MET A 127 -0.61 22.88 -28.06
N LYS A 128 -1.81 22.72 -28.64
CA LYS A 128 -2.09 23.09 -30.04
C LYS A 128 -2.15 24.60 -30.25
N ALA A 129 -2.44 25.38 -29.22
CA ALA A 129 -2.49 26.85 -29.29
C ALA A 129 -1.10 27.51 -29.23
N LEU A 130 -0.05 26.73 -28.95
CA LEU A 130 1.32 27.22 -28.95
C LEU A 130 1.90 27.26 -30.36
N GLY A 131 2.75 28.25 -30.62
CA GLY A 131 3.53 28.27 -31.86
C GLY A 131 4.55 27.12 -31.89
N GLU A 132 4.99 26.72 -33.08
CA GLU A 132 5.96 25.62 -33.26
C GLU A 132 7.21 25.77 -32.40
N ARG A 133 7.71 27.01 -32.28
CA ARG A 133 8.92 27.33 -31.52
C ARG A 133 8.72 27.18 -30.01
N GLU A 134 7.56 27.61 -29.49
CA GLU A 134 7.19 27.43 -28.07
C GLU A 134 7.01 25.94 -27.75
N ARG A 135 6.31 25.21 -28.63
CA ARG A 135 6.10 23.77 -28.50
C ARG A 135 7.41 22.98 -28.51
N ASN A 136 8.35 23.34 -29.39
CA ASN A 136 9.66 22.70 -29.45
C ASN A 136 10.49 22.97 -28.17
N ILE A 137 10.46 24.20 -27.65
CA ILE A 137 11.11 24.53 -26.37
C ILE A 137 10.53 23.66 -25.25
N LEU A 138 9.21 23.55 -25.13
CA LEU A 138 8.58 22.73 -24.09
C LEU A 138 8.91 21.24 -24.25
N MET A 139 8.94 20.72 -25.48
CA MET A 139 9.33 19.33 -25.72
C MET A 139 10.77 19.08 -25.24
N LEU A 140 11.72 19.95 -25.60
CA LEU A 140 13.10 19.79 -25.15
C LEU A 140 13.25 19.94 -23.62
N ARG A 141 12.46 20.83 -23.00
CA ARG A 141 12.53 21.12 -21.55
C ARG A 141 11.88 20.03 -20.68
N PHE A 142 10.73 19.52 -21.09
CA PHE A 142 9.88 18.66 -20.24
C PHE A 142 9.78 17.21 -20.72
N TYR A 143 10.14 16.92 -21.97
CA TYR A 143 10.16 15.54 -22.50
C TYR A 143 11.58 15.01 -22.73
N ALA A 144 12.52 15.88 -23.13
CA ALA A 144 13.92 15.52 -23.34
C ALA A 144 14.86 15.95 -22.18
N ASP A 145 14.31 16.48 -21.08
CA ASP A 145 15.02 16.91 -19.87
C ASP A 145 16.23 17.84 -20.09
N LYS A 146 16.23 18.63 -21.16
CA LYS A 146 17.32 19.58 -21.45
C LYS A 146 17.21 20.83 -20.59
N THR A 147 18.34 21.37 -20.15
CA THR A 147 18.42 22.66 -19.47
C THR A 147 18.11 23.82 -20.43
N GLN A 148 17.67 24.97 -19.91
CA GLN A 148 17.41 26.15 -20.74
C GLN A 148 18.64 26.60 -21.55
N THR A 149 19.84 26.38 -21.01
CA THR A 149 21.11 26.70 -21.69
C THR A 149 21.40 25.74 -22.84
N GLU A 150 21.08 24.46 -22.69
CA GLU A 150 21.19 23.48 -23.78
C GLU A 150 20.18 23.74 -24.89
N VAL A 151 18.93 24.04 -24.52
CA VAL A 151 17.88 24.44 -25.47
C VAL A 151 18.26 25.72 -26.21
N ALA A 152 18.82 26.71 -25.50
CA ALA A 152 19.32 27.96 -26.10
C ALA A 152 20.40 27.70 -27.15
N ARG A 153 21.34 26.79 -26.87
CA ARG A 153 22.40 26.39 -27.79
C ARG A 153 21.85 25.68 -29.02
N GLU A 154 20.87 24.80 -28.85
CA GLU A 154 20.26 24.01 -29.93
C GLU A 154 19.37 24.86 -30.85
N ILE A 155 18.62 25.81 -30.30
CA ILE A 155 17.71 26.68 -31.06
C ILE A 155 18.42 27.95 -31.57
N GLY A 156 19.63 28.23 -31.10
CA GLY A 156 20.44 29.39 -31.52
C GLY A 156 19.92 30.73 -30.99
N ILE A 157 19.41 30.76 -29.75
CA ILE A 157 18.92 31.96 -29.07
C ILE A 157 19.54 32.10 -27.68
N SER A 158 19.34 33.23 -26.99
CA SER A 158 19.87 33.38 -25.63
C SER A 158 19.04 32.62 -24.60
N GLN A 159 19.66 32.19 -23.49
CA GLN A 159 18.94 31.54 -22.38
C GLN A 159 17.83 32.44 -21.81
N ALA A 160 18.04 33.75 -21.76
CA ALA A 160 17.01 34.71 -21.35
C ALA A 160 15.82 34.73 -22.31
N GLN A 161 16.03 34.56 -23.62
CA GLN A 161 14.96 34.43 -24.61
C GLN A 161 14.21 33.10 -24.44
N VAL A 162 14.91 31.98 -24.22
CA VAL A 162 14.27 30.69 -23.91
C VAL A 162 13.38 30.82 -22.67
N SER A 163 13.88 31.43 -21.60
CA SER A 163 13.12 31.64 -20.36
C SER A 163 11.84 32.45 -20.59
N ARG A 164 11.90 33.52 -21.40
CA ARG A 164 10.72 34.32 -21.76
C ARG A 164 9.69 33.53 -22.56
N LEU A 165 10.15 32.76 -23.55
CA LEU A 165 9.28 31.92 -24.39
C LEU A 165 8.63 30.78 -23.58
N GLU A 166 9.40 30.12 -22.72
CA GLU A 166 8.90 29.07 -21.81
C GLU A 166 7.83 29.64 -20.87
N LYS A 167 8.09 30.80 -20.26
CA LYS A 167 7.11 31.47 -19.37
C LYS A 167 5.85 31.91 -20.12
N SER A 168 5.98 32.42 -21.35
CA SER A 168 4.85 32.77 -22.22
C SER A 168 4.01 31.55 -22.55
N ALA A 169 4.66 30.45 -22.97
CA ALA A 169 4.00 29.21 -23.34
C ALA A 169 3.25 28.59 -22.15
N LEU A 170 3.89 28.48 -20.99
CA LEU A 170 3.25 27.99 -19.76
C LEU A 170 2.09 28.89 -19.33
N GLY A 171 2.22 30.20 -19.48
CA GLY A 171 1.14 31.15 -19.21
C GLY A 171 -0.06 31.01 -20.13
N ARG A 172 0.14 30.58 -21.39
CA ARG A 172 -0.96 30.26 -22.32
C ARG A 172 -1.63 28.94 -21.97
N ILE A 173 -0.83 27.89 -21.69
CA ILE A 173 -1.36 26.59 -21.27
C ILE A 173 -2.26 26.76 -20.04
N LYS A 174 -1.78 27.49 -19.02
CA LYS A 174 -2.52 27.74 -17.78
C LYS A 174 -3.82 28.55 -17.96
N LYS A 175 -4.01 29.25 -19.07
CA LYS A 175 -5.26 29.97 -19.36
C LYS A 175 -6.30 29.09 -20.05
N GLN A 176 -5.87 27.95 -20.59
CA GLN A 176 -6.70 27.02 -21.36
C GLN A 176 -7.05 25.76 -20.57
N LEU A 177 -6.28 25.46 -19.53
CA LEU A 177 -6.63 24.55 -18.44
C LEU A 177 -7.52 25.30 -17.42
#